data_AF-R7Y827-F1
#
_entry.id   AF-R7Y827-F1
#
_cell.length_a   1.000
_cell.length_b   1.000
_cell.length_c   1.000
_cell.angle_alpha   90.00
_cell.angle_beta   90.00
_cell.angle_gamma   90.00
#
_symmetry.space_group_name_H-M   'P 1'
#
loop_
_entity.id
_entity.type
_entity.pdbx_description
1 polymer ?
#
loop_
_entity_poly.entity_id
_entity_poly.type
_entity_poly.pdbx_seq_one_letter_code
_entity_poly.pdbx_strand_id
1 'polypeptide(L)'
;MSDAASRTPGNTAVSAETDLDENALNVRLAGGPGPVDPADVVAADAAAREFVARHEQATHRPQGEEIGRALVVVVDDEAAHGEDQRLLGPLVSELLAEAGFHVDAAVVVSGDEVEIRNALNTAVIGGVDLVVSVGGVGVGARDVTPEATEPLLDRRLRGIEEAVRSSGLAAGATDGGLSRGLAGISGQTLVVNLANSRAAVRDGMATAAPLAKHVIEAISEF
;
A
#
# COMPACT_ATOMS: atom_id res chain seq x y z
N MET A 1 -80.59 -9.28 27.64
CA MET A 1 -80.99 -9.69 29.00
C MET A 1 -79.83 -10.50 29.56
N SER A 2 -78.98 -9.85 30.37
CA SER A 2 -78.77 -10.11 31.81
C SER A 2 -77.66 -11.16 32.01
N ASP A 3 -76.71 -11.09 32.94
CA ASP A 3 -76.47 -10.20 34.07
C ASP A 3 -75.02 -10.41 34.56
N ALA A 4 -74.65 -9.57 35.53
CA ALA A 4 -73.37 -9.26 36.12
C ALA A 4 -72.60 -10.36 36.90
N ALA A 5 -71.28 -10.16 36.87
CA ALA A 5 -70.33 -10.04 37.99
C ALA A 5 -69.94 -11.22 38.90
N SER A 6 -68.64 -11.13 39.26
CA SER A 6 -67.99 -11.46 40.54
C SER A 6 -67.31 -12.83 40.67
N ARG A 7 -65.97 -12.84 40.57
CA ARG A 7 -65.02 -13.13 41.68
C ARG A 7 -63.56 -13.09 41.19
N THR A 8 -62.76 -12.16 41.73
CA THR A 8 -61.29 -12.28 41.95
C THR A 8 -61.04 -13.28 43.11
N PRO A 9 -59.83 -13.84 43.34
CA PRO A 9 -58.50 -13.21 43.23
C PRO A 9 -57.38 -14.11 42.67
N GLY A 10 -56.17 -13.55 42.45
CA GLY A 10 -54.98 -14.37 42.20
C GLY A 10 -53.85 -13.65 41.49
N ASN A 11 -53.05 -12.94 42.27
CA ASN A 11 -51.80 -12.33 41.88
C ASN A 11 -50.78 -13.39 41.41
N THR A 12 -50.32 -13.30 40.16
CA THR A 12 -49.00 -13.79 39.74
C THR A 12 -48.47 -12.81 38.71
N ALA A 13 -47.62 -11.90 39.19
CA ALA A 13 -46.69 -11.17 38.34
C ALA A 13 -45.77 -12.19 37.65
N VAL A 14 -45.86 -12.26 36.31
CA VAL A 14 -44.79 -12.82 35.49
C VAL A 14 -44.10 -11.60 34.88
N SER A 15 -42.99 -11.22 35.48
CA SER A 15 -42.05 -10.26 34.91
C SER A 15 -41.56 -10.82 33.58
N ALA A 16 -41.85 -10.13 32.47
CA ALA A 16 -41.12 -10.30 31.24
C ALA A 16 -39.83 -9.47 31.36
N GLU A 17 -38.83 -10.03 32.01
CA GLU A 17 -37.44 -9.58 31.85
C GLU A 17 -36.93 -10.17 30.54
N THR A 18 -36.76 -9.28 29.56
CA THR A 18 -36.01 -9.58 28.35
C THR A 18 -34.54 -9.56 28.74
N ASP A 19 -34.01 -10.70 29.17
CA ASP A 19 -32.56 -10.93 29.26
C ASP A 19 -31.99 -10.94 27.82
N LEU A 20 -31.66 -9.74 27.34
CA LEU A 20 -30.67 -9.60 26.29
C LEU A 20 -29.34 -10.02 26.91
N ASP A 21 -28.91 -11.23 26.58
CA ASP A 21 -27.64 -11.81 26.96
C ASP A 21 -26.50 -10.90 26.45
N GLU A 22 -26.03 -9.97 27.30
CA GLU A 22 -24.90 -9.07 27.03
C GLU A 22 -23.57 -9.83 26.87
N ASN A 23 -23.56 -11.16 26.92
CA ASN A 23 -22.36 -11.97 26.87
C ASN A 23 -22.03 -12.57 25.48
N ALA A 24 -22.76 -12.18 24.43
CA ALA A 24 -22.49 -12.64 23.05
C ALA A 24 -21.53 -11.73 22.24
N LEU A 25 -21.05 -10.62 22.81
CA LEU A 25 -20.18 -9.64 22.13
C LEU A 25 -18.82 -9.55 22.80
N ASN A 26 -18.06 -10.64 22.79
CA ASN A 26 -16.62 -10.63 23.10
C ASN A 26 -15.87 -11.61 22.20
N VAL A 27 -15.92 -11.40 20.89
CA VAL A 27 -14.89 -11.92 19.99
C VAL A 27 -13.66 -11.04 20.19
N ARG A 28 -12.72 -11.56 20.99
CA ARG A 28 -11.41 -10.97 21.26
C ARG A 28 -10.68 -10.67 19.95
N LEU A 29 -10.54 -9.39 19.60
CA LEU A 29 -9.43 -8.90 18.78
C LEU A 29 -8.16 -8.95 19.64
N ALA A 30 -7.62 -10.14 19.87
CA ALA A 30 -6.32 -10.33 20.50
C ALA A 30 -5.28 -10.45 19.37
N GLY A 31 -4.74 -9.31 18.96
CA GLY A 31 -3.72 -9.23 17.92
C GLY A 31 -3.51 -7.81 17.43
N GLY A 32 -3.14 -6.89 18.34
CA GLY A 32 -2.45 -5.68 17.88
C GLY A 32 -1.10 -6.05 17.25
N PRO A 33 -0.49 -5.19 16.41
CA PRO A 33 0.83 -5.46 15.89
C PRO A 33 1.75 -5.81 17.05
N GLY A 34 2.39 -6.99 16.95
CA GLY A 34 3.31 -7.47 17.96
C GLY A 34 4.45 -6.45 18.19
N PRO A 35 5.16 -6.55 19.32
CA PRO A 35 6.34 -5.73 19.51
C PRO A 35 7.30 -5.96 18.33
N VAL A 36 7.63 -4.87 17.63
CA VAL A 36 8.59 -4.88 16.52
C VAL A 36 9.94 -5.35 17.06
N ASP A 37 10.55 -6.35 16.43
CA ASP A 37 11.83 -6.86 16.88
C ASP A 37 12.88 -5.74 16.77
N PRO A 38 13.62 -5.42 17.85
CA PRO A 38 14.72 -4.46 17.78
C PRO A 38 15.75 -4.78 16.68
N ALA A 39 15.90 -6.05 16.30
CA ALA A 39 16.76 -6.47 15.20
C ALA A 39 16.22 -6.00 13.82
N ASP A 40 14.91 -6.03 13.61
CA ASP A 40 14.28 -5.57 12.36
C ASP A 40 14.40 -4.06 12.21
N VAL A 41 14.27 -3.33 13.32
CA VAL A 41 14.52 -1.87 13.36
C VAL A 41 15.96 -1.55 12.99
N VAL A 42 16.93 -2.30 13.52
CA VAL A 42 18.36 -2.12 13.21
C VAL A 42 18.68 -2.47 11.75
N ALA A 43 18.05 -3.52 11.20
CA ALA A 43 18.21 -3.89 9.80
C ALA A 43 17.65 -2.83 8.85
N ALA A 44 16.46 -2.29 9.15
CA ALA A 44 15.87 -1.18 8.41
C ALA A 44 16.76 0.08 8.46
N ASP A 45 17.27 0.42 9.64
CA ASP A 45 18.20 1.54 9.84
C ASP A 45 19.50 1.36 9.05
N ALA A 46 20.04 0.13 9.01
CA ALA A 46 21.26 -0.18 8.26
C ALA A 46 21.02 -0.08 6.75
N ALA A 47 19.90 -0.60 6.25
CA ALA A 47 19.50 -0.48 4.85
C ALA A 47 19.28 0.99 4.44
N ALA A 48 18.63 1.79 5.29
CA ALA A 48 18.44 3.22 5.08
C ALA A 48 19.78 3.97 5.04
N ARG A 49 20.74 3.64 5.92
CA ARG A 49 22.08 4.25 5.93
C ARG A 49 22.90 3.84 4.72
N GLU A 50 22.83 2.59 4.30
CA GLU A 50 23.54 2.10 3.12
C GLU A 50 22.98 2.73 1.84
N PHE A 51 21.65 2.89 1.78
CA PHE A 51 20.99 3.68 0.75
C PHE A 51 21.58 5.08 0.75
N VAL A 52 21.44 5.87 1.81
CA VAL A 52 21.99 7.24 1.92
C VAL A 52 23.49 7.33 1.58
N ALA A 53 24.31 6.38 2.02
CA ALA A 53 25.75 6.38 1.75
C ALA A 53 26.09 6.17 0.26
N ARG A 54 25.29 5.34 -0.46
CA ARG A 54 25.40 5.21 -1.92
C ARG A 54 24.99 6.51 -2.65
N HIS A 55 24.17 7.36 -2.03
CA HIS A 55 23.70 8.63 -2.61
C HIS A 55 24.76 9.72 -2.60
N GLU A 56 25.57 9.82 -1.54
CA GLU A 56 26.63 10.83 -1.45
C GLU A 56 27.72 10.64 -2.53
N GLN A 57 27.84 9.44 -3.08
CA GLN A 57 28.87 9.09 -4.08
C GLN A 57 28.36 9.21 -5.53
N ALA A 58 27.05 9.31 -5.76
CA ALA A 58 26.43 9.29 -7.09
C ALA A 58 26.12 10.69 -7.68
N THR A 59 26.65 11.77 -7.12
CA THR A 59 26.36 13.16 -7.54
C THR A 59 26.97 13.57 -8.90
N HIS A 60 27.25 12.63 -9.81
CA HIS A 60 27.65 12.93 -11.18
C HIS A 60 26.47 12.74 -12.15
N ARG A 61 25.62 13.77 -12.20
CA ARG A 61 24.40 13.82 -13.01
C ARG A 61 24.73 13.81 -14.51
N PRO A 62 24.37 12.78 -15.29
CA PRO A 62 24.52 12.82 -16.73
C PRO A 62 23.52 13.81 -17.34
N GLN A 63 23.91 14.48 -18.42
CA GLN A 63 23.08 15.48 -19.12
C GLN A 63 22.00 14.79 -19.96
N GLY A 64 20.84 14.57 -19.34
CA GLY A 64 19.52 14.38 -19.94
C GLY A 64 18.48 15.03 -19.02
N GLU A 65 17.32 15.42 -19.55
CA GLU A 65 16.22 16.00 -18.76
C GLU A 65 15.56 14.89 -17.92
N GLU A 66 16.27 14.39 -16.91
CA GLU A 66 15.75 13.44 -15.93
C GLU A 66 14.61 14.12 -15.15
N ILE A 67 13.45 13.45 -15.11
CA ILE A 67 12.24 13.93 -14.41
C ILE A 67 12.49 13.96 -12.90
N GLY A 68 13.14 12.92 -12.39
CA GLY A 68 13.40 12.75 -10.97
C GLY A 68 13.96 11.36 -10.66
N ARG A 69 14.21 11.12 -9.38
CA ARG A 69 14.63 9.85 -8.80
C ARG A 69 13.44 8.97 -8.50
N ALA A 70 13.61 7.66 -8.67
CA ALA A 70 12.59 6.68 -8.37
C ALA A 70 13.12 5.49 -7.57
N LEU A 71 12.26 4.92 -6.73
CA LEU A 71 12.49 3.67 -6.01
C LEU A 71 11.41 2.64 -6.39
N VAL A 72 11.84 1.40 -6.62
CA VAL A 72 10.93 0.27 -6.84
C VAL A 72 10.84 -0.57 -5.57
N VAL A 73 9.62 -0.87 -5.13
CA VAL A 73 9.36 -1.77 -3.99
C VAL A 73 8.55 -2.97 -4.48
N VAL A 74 9.17 -4.14 -4.54
CA VAL A 74 8.49 -5.40 -4.88
C VAL A 74 7.98 -6.04 -3.59
N VAL A 75 6.66 -6.28 -3.52
CA VAL A 75 6.01 -6.95 -2.39
C VAL A 75 5.67 -8.37 -2.83
N ASP A 76 6.52 -9.31 -2.43
CA ASP A 76 6.42 -10.72 -2.83
C ASP A 76 7.11 -11.62 -1.79
N ASP A 77 6.32 -12.46 -1.12
CA ASP A 77 6.81 -13.38 -0.09
C ASP A 77 7.85 -14.36 -0.66
N GLU A 78 7.61 -14.95 -1.84
CA GLU A 78 8.53 -15.96 -2.40
C GLU A 78 9.87 -15.31 -2.80
N ALA A 79 9.81 -14.11 -3.39
CA ALA A 79 11.02 -13.37 -3.76
C ALA A 79 11.81 -12.88 -2.52
N ALA A 80 11.13 -12.47 -1.46
CA ALA A 80 11.78 -12.04 -0.22
C ALA A 80 12.54 -13.19 0.48
N HIS A 81 12.08 -14.43 0.32
CA HIS A 81 12.75 -15.63 0.84
C HIS A 81 13.76 -16.24 -0.14
N GLY A 82 14.00 -15.59 -1.29
CA GLY A 82 14.96 -16.04 -2.31
C GLY A 82 14.48 -17.24 -3.14
N GLU A 83 13.19 -17.56 -3.07
CA GLU A 83 12.60 -18.75 -3.69
C GLU A 83 12.06 -18.47 -5.11
N ASP A 84 11.76 -17.21 -5.45
CA ASP A 84 11.36 -16.80 -6.80
C ASP A 84 12.16 -15.59 -7.33
N GLN A 85 12.78 -15.75 -8.50
CA GLN A 85 13.53 -14.71 -9.22
C GLN A 85 12.66 -13.98 -10.27
N ARG A 86 11.33 -13.97 -10.14
CA ARG A 86 10.46 -13.23 -11.05
C ARG A 86 10.96 -11.78 -11.16
N LEU A 87 11.40 -11.43 -12.38
CA LEU A 87 12.06 -10.19 -12.74
C LEU A 87 11.10 -8.99 -12.78
N LEU A 88 10.36 -8.74 -11.69
CA LEU A 88 9.49 -7.56 -11.57
C LEU A 88 10.30 -6.31 -11.26
N GLY A 89 11.26 -6.37 -10.33
CA GLY A 89 12.17 -5.25 -10.04
C GLY A 89 12.87 -4.73 -11.30
N PRO A 90 13.56 -5.59 -12.09
CA PRO A 90 14.15 -5.19 -13.36
C PRO A 90 13.15 -4.64 -14.38
N LEU A 91 11.95 -5.24 -14.51
CA LEU A 91 10.91 -4.76 -15.43
C LEU A 91 10.46 -3.34 -15.08
N VAL A 92 10.15 -3.08 -13.81
CA VAL A 92 9.68 -1.76 -13.38
C VAL A 92 10.80 -0.73 -13.52
N SER A 93 12.04 -1.13 -13.20
CA SER A 93 13.21 -0.25 -13.35
C SER A 93 13.44 0.15 -14.81
N GLU A 94 13.32 -0.79 -15.75
CA GLU A 94 13.40 -0.52 -17.19
C GLU A 94 12.31 0.47 -17.64
N LEU A 95 11.06 0.23 -17.25
CA LEU A 95 9.93 1.11 -17.60
C LEU A 95 10.06 2.52 -17.00
N LEU A 96 10.59 2.64 -15.77
CA LEU A 96 10.89 3.93 -15.16
C LEU A 96 12.02 4.67 -15.88
N ALA A 97 13.08 3.97 -16.24
CA ALA A 97 14.19 4.54 -17.00
C ALA A 97 13.73 5.02 -18.39
N GLU A 98 12.92 4.22 -19.10
CA GLU A 98 12.27 4.61 -20.37
C GLU A 98 11.38 5.84 -20.20
N ALA A 99 10.73 6.00 -19.05
CA ALA A 99 9.91 7.15 -18.72
C ALA A 99 10.73 8.39 -18.30
N GLY A 100 12.05 8.29 -18.15
CA GLY A 100 12.94 9.41 -17.80
C GLY A 100 13.25 9.56 -16.31
N PHE A 101 13.04 8.52 -15.50
CA PHE A 101 13.43 8.49 -14.09
C PHE A 101 14.80 7.85 -13.87
N HIS A 102 15.55 8.37 -12.91
CA HIS A 102 16.74 7.71 -12.37
C HIS A 102 16.32 6.70 -11.29
N VAL A 103 16.54 5.41 -11.50
CA VAL A 103 16.13 4.38 -10.53
C VAL A 103 17.24 4.14 -9.51
N ASP A 104 17.06 4.64 -8.28
CA ASP A 104 18.06 4.54 -7.22
C ASP A 104 18.28 3.08 -6.78
N ALA A 105 17.18 2.32 -6.64
CA ALA A 105 17.21 0.91 -6.30
C ALA A 105 15.86 0.22 -6.59
N ALA A 106 15.91 -1.10 -6.65
CA ALA A 106 14.75 -1.97 -6.50
C ALA A 106 14.94 -2.83 -5.24
N VAL A 107 14.00 -2.75 -4.31
CA VAL A 107 13.99 -3.53 -3.06
C VAL A 107 12.86 -4.55 -3.09
N VAL A 108 13.05 -5.67 -2.40
CA VAL A 108 12.06 -6.72 -2.25
C VAL A 108 11.71 -6.84 -0.77
N VAL A 109 10.42 -6.92 -0.45
CA VAL A 109 9.89 -7.09 0.91
C VAL A 109 8.80 -8.15 0.92
N SER A 110 8.55 -8.73 2.09
CA SER A 110 7.43 -9.65 2.31
C SER A 110 6.09 -8.89 2.30
N GLY A 111 5.00 -9.63 2.19
CA GLY A 111 3.62 -9.16 2.41
C GLY A 111 3.32 -8.86 3.88
N ASP A 112 4.16 -8.04 4.50
CA ASP A 112 4.07 -7.57 5.88
C ASP A 112 3.93 -6.04 5.93
N GLU A 113 2.99 -5.55 6.72
CA GLU A 113 2.65 -4.12 6.76
C GLU A 113 3.82 -3.26 7.25
N VAL A 114 4.62 -3.76 8.19
CA VAL A 114 5.77 -3.03 8.75
C VAL A 114 6.91 -2.98 7.74
N GLU A 115 7.24 -4.11 7.10
CA GLU A 115 8.28 -4.16 6.06
C GLU A 115 7.97 -3.22 4.89
N ILE A 116 6.73 -3.28 4.37
CA ILE A 116 6.29 -2.42 3.26
C ILE A 116 6.36 -0.95 3.68
N ARG A 117 5.82 -0.61 4.86
CA ARG A 117 5.83 0.76 5.37
C ARG A 117 7.26 1.30 5.52
N ASN A 118 8.18 0.48 6.02
CA ASN A 118 9.58 0.88 6.19
C ASN A 118 10.28 1.13 4.83
N ALA A 119 10.02 0.29 3.83
CA ALA A 119 10.54 0.50 2.48
C ALA A 119 10.02 1.80 1.85
N LEU A 120 8.72 2.07 1.97
CA LEU A 120 8.11 3.32 1.50
C LEU A 120 8.69 4.54 2.24
N ASN A 121 8.79 4.48 3.57
CA ASN A 121 9.37 5.57 4.38
C ASN A 121 10.84 5.84 4.06
N THR A 122 11.62 4.80 3.76
CA THR A 122 13.03 4.95 3.36
C THR A 122 13.15 5.81 2.10
N ALA A 123 12.25 5.62 1.15
CA ALA A 123 12.20 6.45 -0.06
C ALA A 123 11.83 7.90 0.24
N VAL A 124 10.81 8.10 1.09
CA VAL A 124 10.34 9.44 1.49
C VAL A 124 11.45 10.21 2.21
N ILE A 125 12.10 9.58 3.20
CA ILE A 125 13.22 10.18 3.95
C ILE A 125 14.42 10.41 3.03
N GLY A 126 14.67 9.50 2.08
CA GLY A 126 15.72 9.61 1.08
C GLY A 126 15.47 10.65 -0.01
N GLY A 127 14.34 11.37 0.04
CA GLY A 127 13.99 12.41 -0.92
C GLY A 127 13.85 11.89 -2.34
N VAL A 128 13.28 10.71 -2.51
CA VAL A 128 12.95 10.13 -3.83
C VAL A 128 11.68 10.82 -4.37
N ASP A 129 11.64 11.13 -5.66
CA ASP A 129 10.50 11.84 -6.26
C ASP A 129 9.31 10.89 -6.53
N LEU A 130 9.58 9.64 -6.91
CA LEU A 130 8.58 8.61 -7.21
C LEU A 130 8.88 7.26 -6.55
N VAL A 131 7.90 6.67 -5.86
CA VAL A 131 7.93 5.28 -5.41
C VAL A 131 6.87 4.48 -6.13
N VAL A 132 7.28 3.42 -6.81
CA VAL A 132 6.36 2.43 -7.39
C VAL A 132 6.49 1.15 -6.60
N SER A 133 5.41 0.77 -5.90
CA SER A 133 5.31 -0.56 -5.31
C SER A 133 4.56 -1.50 -6.24
N VAL A 134 4.96 -2.76 -6.31
CA VAL A 134 4.30 -3.81 -7.10
C VAL A 134 3.98 -5.01 -6.22
N GLY A 135 2.70 -5.38 -6.17
CA GLY A 135 2.21 -6.51 -5.37
C GLY A 135 1.53 -6.09 -4.06
N GLY A 136 0.90 -7.08 -3.42
CA GLY A 136 0.19 -6.91 -2.15
C GLY A 136 -1.08 -6.03 -2.22
N VAL A 137 -1.66 -5.85 -3.41
CA VAL A 137 -2.86 -5.00 -3.65
C VAL A 137 -4.13 -5.80 -3.99
N GLY A 138 -4.05 -7.13 -3.96
CA GLY A 138 -5.19 -8.03 -4.20
C GLY A 138 -6.17 -8.11 -3.02
N VAL A 139 -6.95 -9.17 -2.92
CA VAL A 139 -7.93 -9.39 -1.83
C VAL A 139 -7.50 -10.47 -0.84
N GLY A 140 -6.31 -11.03 -1.00
CA GLY A 140 -5.75 -12.05 -0.12
C GLY A 140 -5.33 -11.48 1.23
N ALA A 141 -5.21 -12.35 2.23
CA ALA A 141 -4.83 -11.94 3.59
C ALA A 141 -3.41 -11.34 3.70
N ARG A 142 -2.55 -11.62 2.71
CA ARG A 142 -1.18 -11.07 2.60
C ARG A 142 -1.13 -9.82 1.72
N ASP A 143 -2.24 -9.45 1.08
CA ASP A 143 -2.32 -8.22 0.29
C ASP A 143 -2.55 -7.04 1.24
N VAL A 144 -1.47 -6.49 1.80
CA VAL A 144 -1.52 -5.41 2.80
C VAL A 144 -0.82 -4.13 2.35
N THR A 145 -0.42 -4.03 1.08
CA THR A 145 0.26 -2.85 0.53
C THR A 145 -0.59 -1.57 0.65
N PRO A 146 -1.90 -1.56 0.34
CA PRO A 146 -2.74 -0.38 0.55
C PRO A 146 -2.78 0.07 2.02
N GLU A 147 -2.93 -0.88 2.95
CA GLU A 147 -2.96 -0.64 4.40
C GLU A 147 -1.62 -0.11 4.94
N ALA A 148 -0.50 -0.59 4.40
CA ALA A 148 0.82 -0.07 4.71
C ALA A 148 1.04 1.35 4.15
N THR A 149 0.47 1.63 2.96
CA THR A 149 0.65 2.89 2.23
C THR A 149 -0.22 4.02 2.79
N GLU A 150 -1.50 3.77 3.08
CA GLU A 150 -2.49 4.81 3.42
C GLU A 150 -2.04 5.76 4.55
N PRO A 151 -1.50 5.27 5.68
CA PRO A 151 -1.08 6.14 6.79
C PRO A 151 0.11 7.05 6.46
N LEU A 152 0.84 6.78 5.37
CA LEU A 152 1.99 7.58 4.94
C LEU A 152 1.59 8.75 4.05
N LEU A 153 0.39 8.71 3.45
CA LEU A 153 -0.03 9.69 2.46
C LEU A 153 -0.58 10.95 3.15
N ASP A 154 0.09 12.08 2.97
CA ASP A 154 -0.44 13.40 3.34
C ASP A 154 -1.69 13.75 2.50
N ARG A 155 -1.68 13.30 1.24
CA ARG A 155 -2.77 13.52 0.30
C ARG A 155 -2.92 12.37 -0.67
N ARG A 156 -4.11 11.75 -0.67
CA ARG A 156 -4.48 10.75 -1.69
C ARG A 156 -4.78 11.40 -3.03
N LEU A 157 -4.32 10.76 -4.11
CA LEU A 157 -4.55 11.14 -5.50
C LEU A 157 -5.44 10.09 -6.18
N ARG A 158 -6.73 10.10 -5.81
CA ARG A 158 -7.75 9.16 -6.31
C ARG A 158 -7.82 9.09 -7.84
N GLY A 159 -7.51 10.19 -8.54
CA GLY A 159 -7.47 10.22 -10.00
C GLY A 159 -6.44 9.25 -10.60
N ILE A 160 -5.27 9.08 -9.98
CA ILE A 160 -4.27 8.09 -10.44
C ILE A 160 -4.78 6.68 -10.13
N GLU A 161 -5.32 6.46 -8.94
CA GLU A 161 -5.87 5.17 -8.52
C GLU A 161 -6.96 4.68 -9.50
N GLU A 162 -7.89 5.56 -9.86
CA GLU A 162 -8.99 5.28 -10.78
C GLU A 162 -8.50 5.08 -12.21
N ALA A 163 -7.56 5.90 -12.67
CA ALA A 163 -6.98 5.77 -14.01
C ALA A 163 -6.27 4.42 -14.20
N VAL A 164 -5.42 4.03 -13.24
CA VAL A 164 -4.70 2.75 -13.29
C VAL A 164 -5.67 1.57 -13.29
N ARG A 165 -6.69 1.56 -12.42
CA ARG A 165 -7.71 0.50 -12.43
C ARG A 165 -8.49 0.46 -13.75
N SER A 166 -8.91 1.63 -14.25
CA SER A 166 -9.67 1.71 -15.49
C SER A 166 -8.87 1.22 -16.69
N SER A 167 -7.59 1.60 -16.78
CA SER A 167 -6.70 1.12 -17.85
C SER A 167 -6.47 -0.38 -17.74
N GLY A 168 -6.16 -0.87 -16.54
CA GLY A 168 -5.90 -2.29 -16.31
C GLY A 168 -7.08 -3.17 -16.70
N LEU A 169 -8.30 -2.75 -16.34
CA LEU A 169 -9.52 -3.44 -16.76
C LEU A 169 -9.69 -3.44 -18.29
N ALA A 170 -9.45 -2.30 -18.95
CA ALA A 170 -9.54 -2.18 -20.41
C ALA A 170 -8.48 -3.01 -21.14
N ALA A 171 -7.28 -3.15 -20.55
CA ALA A 171 -6.17 -3.95 -21.07
C ALA A 171 -6.30 -5.46 -20.79
N GLY A 172 -7.34 -5.88 -20.05
CA GLY A 172 -7.53 -7.28 -19.66
C GLY A 172 -6.64 -7.74 -18.50
N ALA A 173 -5.90 -6.83 -17.86
CA ALA A 173 -5.16 -7.09 -16.63
C ALA A 173 -6.16 -7.11 -15.45
N THR A 174 -6.74 -8.27 -15.20
CA THR A 174 -7.82 -8.43 -14.21
C THR A 174 -7.39 -8.03 -12.81
N ASP A 175 -6.15 -8.35 -12.42
CA ASP A 175 -5.54 -7.94 -11.15
C ASP A 175 -5.32 -6.43 -11.09
N GLY A 176 -4.94 -5.78 -12.20
CA GLY A 176 -4.87 -4.33 -12.32
C GLY A 176 -6.23 -3.66 -12.14
N GLY A 177 -7.28 -4.19 -12.78
CA GLY A 177 -8.64 -3.66 -12.68
C GLY A 177 -9.28 -3.80 -11.30
N LEU A 178 -8.98 -4.89 -10.57
CA LEU A 178 -9.49 -5.15 -9.22
C LEU A 178 -8.60 -4.61 -8.10
N SER A 179 -7.43 -4.05 -8.45
CA SER A 179 -6.42 -3.58 -7.50
C SER A 179 -7.00 -2.62 -6.46
N ARG A 180 -6.70 -2.88 -5.18
CA ARG A 180 -6.94 -1.93 -4.08
C ARG A 180 -5.83 -0.89 -3.93
N GLY A 181 -4.86 -0.89 -4.85
CA GLY A 181 -3.70 -0.01 -4.83
C GLY A 181 -4.07 1.46 -4.70
N LEU A 182 -3.26 2.18 -3.91
CA LEU A 182 -3.41 3.59 -3.64
C LEU A 182 -2.38 4.40 -4.42
N ALA A 183 -2.64 5.70 -4.51
CA ALA A 183 -1.68 6.67 -5.01
C ALA A 183 -1.81 7.95 -4.21
N GLY A 184 -0.70 8.62 -3.92
CA GLY A 184 -0.72 9.85 -3.15
C GLY A 184 0.65 10.46 -2.90
N ILE A 185 0.64 11.64 -2.29
CA ILE A 185 1.85 12.36 -1.88
C ILE A 185 2.16 12.07 -0.42
N SER A 186 3.44 11.83 -0.13
CA SER A 186 4.04 11.80 1.21
C SER A 186 5.28 12.69 1.20
N GLY A 187 5.27 13.80 1.94
CA GLY A 187 6.29 14.84 1.88
C GLY A 187 6.40 15.45 0.48
N GLN A 188 7.46 15.09 -0.24
CA GLN A 188 7.72 15.48 -1.64
C GLN A 188 7.79 14.26 -2.58
N THR A 189 7.35 13.11 -2.10
CA THR A 189 7.41 11.84 -2.82
C THR A 189 6.01 11.44 -3.28
N LEU A 190 5.86 11.15 -4.57
CA LEU A 190 4.67 10.48 -5.09
C LEU A 190 4.81 8.97 -4.86
N VAL A 191 3.81 8.34 -4.25
CA VAL A 191 3.73 6.89 -4.06
C VAL A 191 2.60 6.33 -4.92
N VAL A 192 2.85 5.24 -5.66
CA VAL A 192 1.87 4.53 -6.48
C VAL A 192 1.97 3.02 -6.25
N ASN A 193 0.87 2.36 -5.90
CA ASN A 193 0.82 0.90 -5.78
C ASN A 193 0.20 0.25 -7.03
N LEU A 194 0.91 -0.71 -7.61
CA LEU A 194 0.49 -1.48 -8.78
C LEU A 194 0.32 -2.96 -8.44
N ALA A 195 -0.51 -3.67 -9.21
CA ALA A 195 -0.58 -5.12 -9.13
C ALA A 195 0.66 -5.78 -9.78
N ASN A 196 0.93 -7.04 -9.44
CA ASN A 196 2.19 -7.71 -9.75
C ASN A 196 2.17 -8.57 -11.04
N SER A 197 1.04 -8.72 -11.73
CA SER A 197 1.10 -9.36 -13.05
C SER A 197 1.87 -8.47 -14.02
N ARG A 198 2.63 -9.09 -14.94
CA ARG A 198 3.40 -8.32 -15.95
C ARG A 198 2.50 -7.44 -16.83
N ALA A 199 1.25 -7.85 -17.05
CA ALA A 199 0.27 -7.05 -17.77
C ALA A 199 -0.13 -5.81 -16.97
N ALA A 200 -0.45 -5.97 -15.68
CA ALA A 200 -0.79 -4.86 -14.80
C ALA A 200 0.38 -3.90 -14.57
N VAL A 201 1.62 -4.41 -14.45
CA VAL A 201 2.81 -3.55 -14.34
C VAL A 201 3.01 -2.71 -15.59
N ARG A 202 2.94 -3.32 -16.79
CA ARG A 202 3.14 -2.58 -18.05
C ARG A 202 2.05 -1.55 -18.29
N ASP A 203 0.80 -1.91 -18.10
CA ASP A 203 -0.34 -1.01 -18.26
C ASP A 203 -0.36 0.10 -17.19
N GLY A 204 -0.14 -0.29 -15.93
CA GLY A 204 -0.07 0.62 -14.79
C GLY A 204 1.05 1.64 -14.94
N MET A 205 2.25 1.23 -15.38
CA MET A 205 3.35 2.15 -15.66
C MET A 205 3.06 3.08 -16.84
N ALA A 206 2.49 2.56 -17.94
CA ALA A 206 2.11 3.37 -19.09
C ALA A 206 1.06 4.45 -18.72
N THR A 207 0.21 4.15 -17.74
CA THR A 207 -0.78 5.09 -17.21
C THR A 207 -0.19 6.05 -16.18
N ALA A 208 0.56 5.54 -15.21
CA ALA A 208 1.02 6.28 -14.04
C ALA A 208 2.22 7.18 -14.34
N ALA A 209 3.17 6.77 -15.17
CA ALA A 209 4.39 7.54 -15.44
C ALA A 209 4.14 8.98 -15.98
N PRO A 210 3.29 9.20 -17.00
CA PRO A 210 3.00 10.57 -17.46
C PRO A 210 2.26 11.41 -16.41
N LEU A 211 1.41 10.79 -15.59
CA LEU A 211 0.73 11.47 -14.48
C LEU A 211 1.73 11.83 -13.37
N ALA A 212 2.67 10.93 -13.08
CA ALA A 212 3.73 11.13 -12.10
C ALA A 212 4.61 12.32 -12.48
N LYS A 213 5.02 12.41 -13.76
CA LYS A 213 5.76 13.58 -14.26
C LYS A 213 5.04 14.89 -13.93
N HIS A 214 3.75 14.99 -14.27
CA HIS A 214 2.97 16.20 -14.03
C HIS A 214 2.84 16.54 -12.54
N VAL A 215 2.65 15.53 -11.69
CA VAL A 215 2.56 15.71 -10.24
C VAL A 215 3.89 16.17 -9.65
N ILE A 216 5.00 15.56 -10.06
CA ILE A 216 6.35 15.89 -9.56
C ILE A 216 6.75 17.31 -9.95
N GLU A 217 6.49 17.71 -11.19
CA GLU A 217 6.69 19.10 -11.64
C GLU A 217 5.88 20.08 -10.76
N ALA A 218 4.62 19.77 -10.47
CA ALA A 218 3.75 20.64 -9.69
C ALA A 218 4.14 20.76 -8.19
N ILE A 219 4.69 19.71 -7.58
CA ILE A 219 5.12 19.77 -6.17
C ILE A 219 6.53 20.35 -6.01
N SER A 220 7.38 20.26 -7.04
CA SER A 220 8.76 20.80 -7.04
C SER A 220 8.85 22.31 -7.29
N GLU A 221 7.75 22.97 -7.67
CA GLU A 221 7.69 24.42 -7.91
C GLU A 221 7.59 25.26 -6.61
N PHE A 222 7.64 24.63 -5.44
CA PHE A 222 7.54 25.27 -4.12
C PHE A 222 8.87 25.22 -3.34
#